data_AF-A0A9D3RU64-F1
#
_entry.id   AF-A0A9D3RU64-F1
#
_cell.length_a   1.000
_cell.length_b   1.000
_cell.length_c   1.000
_cell.angle_alpha   90.00
_cell.angle_beta   90.00
_cell.angle_gamma   90.00
#
_symmetry.space_group_name_H-M   'P 1'
#
loop_
_entity.id
_entity.type
_entity.pdbx_description
1 polymer ?
#
loop_
_entity_poly.entity_id
_entity_poly.type
_entity_poly.pdbx_seq_one_letter_code
_entity_poly.pdbx_strand_id
1 'polypeptide(L)'
;MALFQEGASASNAMETSNFAHVIFQNVGKSFPPNTELECRYTLTPFFTPHHRDWVGIFKVGWSTARDYYTFQWTPRPESQTEGGSVHQAVLFQGYYLPKDDGEFYQFCYVTHSGEVRGASTPFLFRAATPPTDDLLAVEDDSNSDILVITSKTDLLEQRLEEAQKEQAELREELHLLQQEKEELQQEKERLRREREEERETCARLRAQNQELQRSSQTLQEEKEEAQRRQEEAAARLRQLEEDLLELTQRGLQKETEIDW
;
A
#
# COMPACT_ATOMS: atom_id res chain seq x y z
N MET A 1 -14.97 37.50 -61.05
CA MET A 1 -13.86 36.51 -60.96
C MET A 1 -13.54 36.32 -59.48
N ALA A 2 -13.21 35.07 -59.13
CA ALA A 2 -12.86 34.57 -57.81
C ALA A 2 -14.03 34.39 -56.83
N LEU A 3 -14.59 33.18 -56.83
CA LEU A 3 -14.98 32.52 -55.59
C LEU A 3 -14.24 31.18 -55.52
N PHE A 4 -13.44 31.06 -54.46
CA PHE A 4 -12.78 29.85 -54.02
C PHE A 4 -13.82 28.73 -53.83
N GLN A 5 -13.48 27.53 -54.30
CA GLN A 5 -14.10 26.31 -53.81
C GLN A 5 -12.99 25.32 -53.47
N GLU A 6 -12.48 25.47 -52.25
CA GLU A 6 -11.77 24.43 -51.53
C GLU A 6 -12.78 23.43 -50.98
N GLY A 7 -12.36 22.16 -50.91
CA GLY A 7 -13.08 21.12 -50.19
C GLY A 7 -13.23 19.83 -50.96
N ALA A 8 -12.10 19.22 -51.38
CA ALA A 8 -12.08 17.79 -51.64
C ALA A 8 -12.38 17.07 -50.31
N SER A 9 -13.62 16.64 -50.11
CA SER A 9 -13.95 15.71 -49.03
C SER A 9 -13.34 14.36 -49.40
N ALA A 10 -12.11 14.12 -48.93
CA ALA A 10 -11.52 12.80 -48.89
C ALA A 10 -12.40 11.93 -47.99
N SER A 11 -13.31 11.19 -48.61
CA SER A 11 -14.02 10.09 -47.97
C SER A 11 -12.98 9.04 -47.61
N ASN A 12 -12.44 9.11 -46.39
CA ASN A 12 -11.72 8.01 -45.74
C ASN A 12 -12.73 6.89 -45.42
N ALA A 13 -13.38 6.35 -46.44
CA ALA A 13 -13.93 5.00 -46.37
C ALA A 13 -12.71 4.09 -46.38
N MET A 14 -12.23 3.75 -45.20
CA MET A 14 -11.32 2.63 -45.00
C MET A 14 -11.88 1.48 -45.84
N GLU A 15 -11.15 1.04 -46.87
CA GLU A 15 -11.58 -0.07 -47.72
C GLU A 15 -11.72 -1.30 -46.82
N THR A 16 -12.93 -1.52 -46.30
CA THR A 16 -13.22 -2.71 -45.51
C THR A 16 -13.09 -3.87 -46.47
N SER A 17 -12.08 -4.70 -46.28
CA SER A 17 -11.87 -5.93 -47.04
C SER A 17 -13.21 -6.66 -47.19
N ASN A 18 -13.51 -7.12 -48.41
CA ASN A 18 -14.73 -7.87 -48.73
C ASN A 18 -14.93 -9.11 -47.83
N PHE A 19 -13.88 -9.56 -47.15
CA PHE A 19 -13.82 -10.72 -46.26
C PHE A 19 -14.07 -10.41 -44.77
N ALA A 20 -14.22 -9.13 -44.40
CA ALA A 20 -14.34 -8.68 -43.00
C ALA A 20 -15.64 -7.93 -42.73
N HIS A 21 -16.72 -8.31 -43.40
CA HIS A 21 -18.06 -7.76 -43.18
C HIS A 21 -18.79 -8.41 -42.01
N VAL A 22 -18.34 -9.61 -41.60
CA VAL A 22 -18.82 -10.32 -40.42
C VAL A 22 -17.65 -10.65 -39.51
N ILE A 23 -17.73 -10.21 -38.25
CA ILE A 23 -16.67 -10.37 -37.25
C ILE A 23 -17.14 -11.32 -36.17
N PHE A 24 -16.50 -12.49 -36.05
CA PHE A 24 -16.77 -13.43 -34.97
C PHE A 24 -16.19 -12.94 -33.65
N GLN A 25 -16.97 -13.03 -32.58
CA GLN A 25 -16.65 -12.47 -31.26
C GLN A 25 -16.35 -13.59 -30.26
N ASN A 26 -15.34 -13.36 -29.41
CA ASN A 26 -15.00 -14.24 -28.27
C ASN A 26 -14.84 -15.73 -28.66
N VAL A 27 -14.18 -16.00 -29.78
CA VAL A 27 -13.92 -17.38 -30.23
C VAL A 27 -12.82 -17.98 -29.36
N GLY A 28 -13.17 -18.97 -28.55
CA GLY A 28 -12.24 -19.71 -27.71
C GLY A 28 -11.23 -20.53 -28.52
N LYS A 29 -10.12 -20.93 -27.89
CA LYS A 29 -9.09 -21.79 -28.52
C LYS A 29 -9.55 -23.24 -28.69
N SER A 30 -10.44 -23.70 -27.81
CA SER A 30 -11.03 -25.02 -27.87
C SER A 30 -12.45 -25.01 -27.32
N PHE A 31 -13.25 -25.95 -27.80
CA PHE A 31 -14.61 -26.20 -27.33
C PHE A 31 -14.79 -27.68 -26.99
N PRO A 32 -15.52 -28.01 -25.91
CA PRO A 32 -15.77 -29.41 -25.54
C PRO A 32 -16.64 -30.11 -26.60
N PRO A 33 -16.26 -31.33 -27.05
CA PRO A 33 -17.07 -32.13 -27.95
C PRO A 33 -18.45 -32.45 -27.35
N ASN A 34 -19.45 -32.69 -28.20
CA ASN A 34 -20.82 -33.05 -27.80
C ASN A 34 -21.56 -32.03 -26.91
N THR A 35 -21.04 -30.82 -26.76
CA THR A 35 -21.69 -29.72 -26.02
C THR A 35 -22.22 -28.68 -27.00
N GLU A 36 -23.32 -28.01 -26.68
CA GLU A 36 -23.80 -26.91 -27.53
C GLU A 36 -22.76 -25.79 -27.64
N LEU A 37 -22.61 -25.24 -28.84
CA LEU A 37 -21.65 -24.20 -29.16
C LEU A 37 -22.36 -22.95 -29.67
N GLU A 38 -22.38 -21.90 -28.85
CA GLU A 38 -22.89 -20.59 -29.25
C GLU A 38 -21.81 -19.83 -30.03
N CYS A 39 -22.10 -19.52 -31.30
CA CYS A 39 -21.26 -18.74 -32.17
C CYS A 39 -21.78 -17.30 -32.23
N ARG A 40 -21.06 -16.36 -31.64
CA ARG A 40 -21.41 -14.93 -31.65
C ARG A 40 -20.66 -14.20 -32.74
N TYR A 41 -21.35 -13.32 -33.45
CA TYR A 41 -20.75 -12.50 -34.50
C TYR A 41 -21.41 -11.13 -34.60
N THR A 42 -20.72 -10.22 -35.26
CA THR A 42 -21.14 -8.83 -35.48
C THR A 42 -21.18 -8.56 -36.97
N LEU A 43 -22.34 -8.12 -37.46
CA LEU A 43 -22.53 -7.63 -38.83
C LEU A 43 -22.10 -6.16 -38.88
N THR A 44 -21.21 -5.80 -39.80
CA THR A 44 -20.77 -4.41 -39.96
C THR A 44 -21.86 -3.54 -40.59
N PRO A 45 -21.84 -2.20 -40.40
CA PRO A 45 -22.90 -1.31 -40.88
C PRO A 45 -23.19 -1.34 -42.38
N PHE A 46 -22.20 -1.73 -43.20
CA PHE A 46 -22.32 -1.78 -44.66
C PHE A 46 -22.77 -3.15 -45.18
N PHE A 47 -22.94 -4.14 -44.30
CA PHE A 47 -23.35 -5.48 -44.68
C PHE A 47 -24.87 -5.63 -44.59
N THR A 48 -25.49 -6.12 -45.67
CA THR A 48 -26.93 -6.41 -45.71
C THR A 48 -27.14 -7.92 -45.61
N PRO A 49 -27.58 -8.44 -44.45
CA PRO A 49 -27.81 -9.88 -44.27
C PRO A 49 -29.04 -10.34 -45.06
N HIS A 50 -29.02 -11.59 -45.50
CA HIS A 50 -30.11 -12.23 -46.23
C HIS A 50 -30.62 -13.49 -45.50
N HIS A 51 -31.91 -13.82 -45.68
CA HIS A 51 -32.56 -14.96 -45.01
C HIS A 51 -32.01 -16.35 -45.39
N ARG A 52 -31.10 -16.41 -46.36
CA ARG A 52 -30.38 -17.61 -46.80
C ARG A 52 -28.88 -17.47 -46.57
N ASP A 53 -28.47 -16.56 -45.71
CA ASP A 53 -27.12 -16.53 -45.21
C ASP A 53 -26.99 -17.53 -44.06
N TRP A 54 -25.81 -18.06 -43.87
CA TRP A 54 -25.56 -19.12 -42.90
C TRP A 54 -24.14 -19.04 -42.37
N VAL A 55 -23.94 -19.56 -41.15
CA VAL A 55 -22.63 -19.73 -40.55
C VAL A 55 -22.29 -21.22 -40.60
N GLY A 56 -21.13 -21.54 -41.16
CA GLY A 56 -20.61 -22.90 -41.19
C GLY A 56 -19.41 -23.06 -40.27
N ILE A 57 -19.21 -24.28 -39.80
CA ILE A 57 -17.95 -24.74 -39.20
C ILE A 57 -17.17 -25.43 -40.30
N PHE A 58 -15.95 -24.97 -40.57
CA PHE A 58 -15.10 -25.49 -41.63
C PHE A 58 -13.80 -26.00 -41.04
N LYS A 59 -13.30 -27.13 -41.55
CA LYS A 59 -11.94 -27.58 -41.28
C LYS A 59 -10.97 -26.58 -41.93
N VAL A 60 -9.92 -26.17 -41.22
CA VAL A 60 -8.89 -25.26 -41.75
C VAL A 60 -8.27 -25.86 -43.01
N GLY A 61 -8.09 -25.03 -44.04
CA GLY A 61 -7.65 -25.47 -45.38
C GLY A 61 -8.79 -25.80 -46.35
N TRP A 62 -10.04 -25.49 -46.00
CA TRP A 62 -11.19 -25.55 -46.91
C TRP A 62 -10.95 -24.71 -48.18
N SER A 63 -11.47 -25.17 -49.32
CA SER A 63 -11.30 -24.51 -50.63
C SER A 63 -12.58 -23.84 -51.12
N THR A 64 -13.74 -24.40 -50.78
CA THR A 64 -15.04 -23.91 -51.22
C THR A 64 -16.05 -23.86 -50.09
N ALA A 65 -17.11 -23.07 -50.25
CA ALA A 65 -18.23 -23.03 -49.31
C ALA A 65 -18.97 -24.37 -49.17
N ARG A 66 -18.68 -25.39 -50.00
CA ARG A 66 -19.26 -26.73 -49.89
C ARG A 66 -18.51 -27.63 -48.91
N ASP A 67 -17.32 -27.22 -48.47
CA ASP A 67 -16.46 -28.01 -47.59
C ASP A 67 -16.82 -27.81 -46.09
N TYR A 68 -18.06 -27.39 -45.81
CA TYR A 68 -18.53 -27.20 -44.44
C TYR A 68 -18.68 -28.56 -43.74
N TYR A 69 -18.35 -28.60 -42.45
CA TYR A 69 -18.61 -29.74 -41.60
C TYR A 69 -20.08 -29.75 -41.16
N THR A 70 -20.53 -28.64 -40.60
CA THR A 70 -21.92 -28.39 -40.21
C THR A 70 -22.23 -26.90 -40.38
N PHE A 71 -23.51 -26.55 -40.43
CA PHE A 71 -23.95 -25.17 -40.65
C PHE A 71 -25.22 -24.85 -39.86
N GLN A 72 -25.45 -23.55 -39.65
CA GLN A 72 -26.68 -23.01 -39.11
C GLN A 72 -27.10 -21.77 -39.90
N TRP A 73 -28.38 -21.70 -40.29
CA TRP A 73 -28.95 -20.51 -40.92
C TRP A 73 -28.91 -19.32 -39.95
N THR A 74 -28.59 -18.15 -40.48
CA THR A 74 -28.52 -16.93 -39.65
C THR A 74 -29.94 -16.43 -39.36
N PRO A 75 -30.27 -16.09 -38.11
CA PRO A 75 -31.58 -15.55 -37.77
C PRO A 75 -31.80 -14.19 -38.44
N ARG A 76 -33.05 -13.91 -38.83
CA ARG A 76 -33.40 -12.62 -39.41
C ARG A 76 -33.17 -11.51 -38.36
N PRO A 77 -32.43 -10.43 -38.68
CA PRO A 77 -32.33 -9.29 -37.77
C PRO A 77 -33.69 -8.62 -37.61
N GLU A 78 -34.17 -8.46 -36.37
CA GLU A 78 -35.48 -7.85 -36.09
C GLU A 78 -35.49 -6.32 -36.17
N SER A 79 -34.32 -5.67 -36.11
CA SER A 79 -34.19 -4.22 -36.29
C SER A 79 -32.76 -3.85 -36.70
N GLN A 80 -32.55 -3.56 -37.98
CA GLN A 80 -31.31 -2.92 -38.42
C GLN A 80 -31.53 -1.41 -38.32
N THR A 81 -31.05 -0.79 -37.24
CA THR A 81 -30.98 0.67 -37.16
C THR A 81 -29.98 1.14 -38.21
N GLU A 82 -30.39 2.03 -39.12
CA GLU A 82 -29.53 2.53 -40.19
C GLU A 82 -28.20 3.08 -39.61
N GLY A 83 -27.08 2.45 -39.97
CA GLY A 83 -25.73 2.84 -39.55
C GLY A 83 -25.15 2.10 -38.34
N GLY A 84 -25.90 1.21 -37.66
CA GLY A 84 -25.41 0.44 -36.52
C GLY A 84 -24.85 -0.95 -36.90
N SER A 85 -23.82 -1.40 -36.18
CA SER A 85 -23.40 -2.81 -36.23
C SER A 85 -24.39 -3.69 -35.44
N VAL A 86 -24.76 -4.85 -35.98
CA VAL A 86 -25.75 -5.74 -35.36
C VAL A 86 -25.05 -6.97 -34.78
N HIS A 87 -25.25 -7.22 -33.48
CA HIS A 87 -24.77 -8.44 -32.83
C HIS A 87 -25.79 -9.57 -33.02
N GLN A 88 -25.31 -10.73 -33.42
CA GLN A 88 -26.12 -11.94 -33.58
C GLN A 88 -25.39 -13.16 -33.04
N ALA A 89 -26.15 -14.22 -32.81
CA ALA A 89 -25.64 -15.51 -32.42
C ALA A 89 -26.37 -16.64 -33.16
N VAL A 90 -25.66 -17.72 -33.42
CA VAL A 90 -26.25 -19.01 -33.83
C VAL A 90 -25.80 -20.09 -32.86
N LEU A 91 -26.69 -21.04 -32.58
CA LEU A 91 -26.40 -22.15 -31.69
C LEU A 91 -26.17 -23.43 -32.52
N PHE A 92 -24.99 -24.01 -32.42
CA PHE A 92 -24.68 -25.31 -32.98
C PHE A 92 -24.96 -26.39 -31.94
N GLN A 93 -25.75 -27.38 -32.33
CA GLN A 93 -26.07 -28.50 -31.47
C GLN A 93 -24.90 -29.47 -31.36
N GLY A 94 -24.56 -29.88 -30.13
CA GLY A 94 -23.35 -30.64 -29.84
C GLY A 94 -23.19 -31.93 -30.64
N TYR A 95 -24.31 -32.60 -30.98
CA TYR A 95 -24.29 -33.86 -31.74
C TYR A 95 -23.94 -33.70 -33.23
N TYR A 96 -23.94 -32.47 -33.75
CA TYR A 96 -23.46 -32.15 -35.11
C TYR A 96 -22.03 -31.58 -35.11
N LEU A 97 -21.42 -31.37 -33.95
CA LEU A 97 -20.07 -30.82 -33.86
C LEU A 97 -19.02 -31.90 -34.12
N PRO A 98 -17.84 -31.53 -34.63
CA PRO A 98 -16.70 -32.42 -34.70
C PRO A 98 -16.37 -33.06 -33.34
N LYS A 99 -15.85 -34.28 -33.40
CA LYS A 99 -15.30 -34.98 -32.25
C LYS A 99 -13.88 -34.46 -31.95
N ASP A 100 -13.25 -35.01 -30.92
CA ASP A 100 -11.82 -34.83 -30.68
C ASP A 100 -11.01 -35.60 -31.71
N ASP A 101 -10.86 -35.02 -32.90
CA ASP A 101 -10.11 -35.55 -34.05
C ASP A 101 -8.74 -34.87 -34.25
N GLY A 102 -8.41 -33.90 -33.40
CA GLY A 102 -7.16 -33.14 -33.46
C GLY A 102 -7.09 -32.12 -34.61
N GLU A 103 -8.18 -31.89 -35.33
CA GLU A 103 -8.22 -30.99 -36.48
C GLU A 103 -8.64 -29.58 -36.08
N PHE A 104 -8.03 -28.56 -36.70
CA PHE A 104 -8.45 -27.19 -36.50
C PHE A 104 -9.67 -26.85 -37.35
N TYR A 105 -10.62 -26.16 -36.72
CA TYR A 105 -11.85 -25.68 -37.34
C TYR A 105 -11.94 -24.15 -37.20
N GLN A 106 -12.76 -23.52 -38.02
CA GLN A 106 -13.08 -22.11 -37.93
C GLN A 106 -14.54 -21.88 -38.34
N PHE A 107 -15.14 -20.80 -37.82
CA PHE A 107 -16.43 -20.34 -38.31
C PHE A 107 -16.24 -19.54 -39.59
N CYS A 108 -17.12 -19.73 -40.57
CA CYS A 108 -17.19 -18.89 -41.75
C CYS A 108 -18.63 -18.43 -41.96
N TYR A 109 -18.82 -17.13 -42.22
CA TYR A 109 -20.12 -16.58 -42.62
C TYR A 109 -20.23 -16.63 -44.14
N VAL A 110 -21.24 -17.31 -44.65
CA VAL A 110 -21.47 -17.52 -46.09
C VAL A 110 -22.79 -16.88 -46.49
N THR A 111 -22.75 -16.08 -47.55
CA THR A 111 -23.94 -15.41 -48.09
C THR A 111 -24.78 -16.38 -48.93
N HIS A 112 -26.02 -15.97 -49.23
CA HIS A 112 -26.90 -16.64 -50.17
C HIS A 112 -26.32 -16.78 -51.60
N SER A 113 -25.35 -15.95 -51.97
CA SER A 113 -24.59 -16.04 -53.23
C SER A 113 -23.40 -17.01 -53.14
N GLY A 114 -23.11 -17.57 -51.96
CA GLY A 114 -22.00 -18.49 -51.73
C GLY A 114 -20.66 -17.82 -51.42
N GLU A 115 -20.64 -16.51 -51.16
CA GLU A 115 -19.43 -15.77 -50.83
C GLU A 115 -19.15 -15.80 -49.33
N VAL A 116 -17.88 -15.95 -48.95
CA VAL A 116 -17.46 -15.90 -47.54
C VAL A 116 -17.17 -14.45 -47.16
N ARG A 117 -17.88 -13.95 -46.14
CA ARG A 117 -17.85 -12.54 -45.71
C ARG A 117 -17.28 -12.34 -44.30
N GLY A 118 -16.82 -13.41 -43.67
CA GLY A 118 -16.15 -13.42 -42.39
C GLY A 118 -15.59 -14.80 -42.07
N ALA A 119 -14.44 -14.86 -41.41
CA ALA A 119 -13.83 -16.09 -40.90
C ALA A 119 -13.27 -15.86 -39.49
N SER A 120 -13.49 -16.79 -38.57
CA SER A 120 -12.94 -16.70 -37.21
C SER A 120 -11.48 -17.11 -37.13
N THR A 121 -10.85 -16.85 -35.98
CA THR A 121 -9.61 -17.55 -35.61
C THR A 121 -9.88 -19.06 -35.50
N PRO A 122 -8.89 -19.92 -35.86
CA PRO A 122 -9.02 -21.37 -35.70
C PRO A 122 -9.17 -21.83 -34.24
N PHE A 123 -9.89 -22.93 -34.04
CA PHE A 123 -10.14 -23.57 -32.75
C PHE A 123 -10.22 -25.11 -32.88
N LEU A 124 -10.12 -25.81 -31.77
CA LEU A 124 -10.18 -27.28 -31.69
C LEU A 124 -11.46 -27.76 -31.00
N PHE A 125 -11.97 -28.94 -31.38
CA PHE A 125 -12.94 -29.66 -30.56
C PHE A 125 -12.19 -30.61 -29.64
N ARG A 126 -12.01 -30.21 -28.39
CA ARG A 126 -11.29 -31.02 -27.40
C ARG A 126 -11.90 -30.81 -26.03
N ALA A 127 -12.04 -31.89 -25.26
CA ALA A 127 -12.34 -31.74 -23.84
C ALA A 127 -11.28 -30.83 -23.21
N ALA A 128 -11.65 -30.09 -22.16
CA ALA A 128 -10.66 -29.39 -21.35
C ALA A 128 -9.76 -30.45 -20.69
N THR A 129 -8.72 -30.90 -21.38
CA THR A 129 -7.58 -31.53 -20.74
C THR A 129 -6.96 -30.47 -19.84
N PRO A 130 -6.60 -30.80 -18.59
CA PRO A 130 -5.74 -29.91 -17.82
C PRO A 130 -4.54 -29.58 -18.71
N PRO A 131 -4.19 -28.30 -18.87
CA PRO A 131 -3.18 -27.92 -19.84
C PRO A 131 -1.90 -28.71 -19.52
N THR A 132 -1.21 -29.22 -20.54
CA THR A 132 0.20 -29.64 -20.37
C THR A 132 1.11 -28.51 -19.89
N ASP A 133 0.58 -27.27 -19.86
CA ASP A 133 1.12 -26.06 -19.23
C ASP A 133 1.12 -26.09 -17.69
N ASP A 134 0.55 -27.13 -17.07
CA ASP A 134 0.54 -27.30 -15.60
C ASP A 134 1.82 -27.95 -15.06
N LEU A 135 2.72 -28.46 -15.91
CA LEU A 135 4.00 -29.01 -15.46
C LEU A 135 5.10 -27.97 -15.70
N LEU A 136 5.73 -27.52 -14.62
CA LEU A 136 6.83 -26.57 -14.62
C LEU A 136 8.13 -27.28 -14.24
N ALA A 137 9.21 -26.96 -14.95
CA ALA A 137 10.55 -27.33 -14.54
C ALA A 137 11.08 -26.24 -13.60
N VAL A 138 11.32 -26.58 -12.34
CA VAL A 138 11.82 -25.67 -11.31
C VAL A 138 13.25 -26.07 -10.97
N GLU A 139 14.13 -25.07 -10.86
CA GLU A 139 15.49 -25.26 -10.37
C GLU A 139 15.43 -25.47 -8.85
N ASP A 140 16.05 -26.55 -8.37
CA ASP A 140 16.17 -26.79 -6.93
C ASP A 140 17.24 -25.84 -6.35
N ASP A 141 16.91 -25.11 -5.28
CA ASP A 141 17.79 -24.11 -4.64
C ASP A 141 19.09 -24.75 -4.07
N SER A 142 19.19 -26.08 -4.10
CA SER A 142 20.32 -26.88 -3.64
C SER A 142 21.46 -27.01 -4.65
N ASN A 143 21.75 -25.99 -5.47
CA ASN A 143 22.92 -25.92 -6.37
C ASN A 143 23.22 -27.23 -7.16
N SER A 144 22.16 -27.94 -7.51
CA SER A 144 22.17 -29.23 -8.19
C SER A 144 21.75 -28.99 -9.64
N ASP A 145 22.49 -29.51 -10.62
CA ASP A 145 22.16 -29.45 -12.07
C ASP A 145 20.89 -30.26 -12.44
N ILE A 146 19.93 -30.40 -11.52
CA ILE A 146 18.73 -31.23 -11.61
C ILE A 146 17.51 -30.31 -11.61
N LEU A 147 16.80 -30.28 -12.74
CA LEU A 147 15.49 -29.64 -12.86
C LEU A 147 14.41 -30.60 -12.38
N VAL A 148 13.63 -30.18 -11.39
CA VAL A 148 12.50 -30.96 -10.89
C VAL A 148 11.25 -30.54 -11.66
N ILE A 149 10.55 -31.50 -12.25
CA ILE A 149 9.25 -31.26 -12.89
C ILE A 149 8.18 -31.37 -11.81
N THR A 150 7.57 -30.26 -11.45
CA THR A 150 6.47 -30.18 -10.48
C THR A 150 5.23 -29.61 -11.16
N SER A 151 4.05 -29.82 -10.57
CA SER A 151 2.88 -29.10 -11.07
C SER A 151 2.93 -27.65 -10.60
N LYS A 152 2.43 -26.73 -11.43
CA LYS A 152 2.28 -25.31 -11.10
C LYS A 152 1.44 -25.13 -9.83
N THR A 153 0.42 -25.97 -9.65
CA THR A 153 -0.43 -25.98 -8.47
C THR A 153 0.39 -26.30 -7.21
N ASP A 154 1.17 -27.38 -7.23
CA ASP A 154 1.99 -27.79 -6.08
C ASP A 154 3.02 -26.70 -5.70
N LEU A 155 3.66 -26.08 -6.70
CA LEU A 155 4.63 -25.00 -6.47
C LEU A 155 3.96 -23.77 -5.83
N LEU A 156 2.78 -23.38 -6.32
CA LEU A 156 2.05 -22.24 -5.78
C LEU A 156 1.54 -22.52 -4.36
N GLU A 157 1.09 -23.74 -4.09
CA GLU A 157 0.68 -24.17 -2.75
C GLU A 157 1.86 -24.10 -1.78
N GLN A 158 3.02 -24.65 -2.15
CA GLN A 158 4.23 -24.57 -1.32
C GLN A 158 4.64 -23.11 -1.04
N ARG A 159 4.70 -22.26 -2.06
CA ARG A 159 5.04 -20.83 -1.91
C ARG A 159 4.01 -20.10 -1.04
N LEU A 160 2.74 -20.46 -1.13
CA LEU A 160 1.69 -19.91 -0.29
C LEU A 160 1.88 -20.31 1.17
N GLU A 161 2.20 -21.57 1.45
CA GLU A 161 2.49 -22.05 2.81
C GLU A 161 3.73 -21.37 3.41
N GLU A 162 4.81 -21.25 2.63
CA GLU A 162 6.02 -20.52 3.03
C GLU A 162 5.70 -19.07 3.41
N ALA A 163 4.99 -18.35 2.53
CA ALA A 163 4.61 -16.96 2.77
C ALA A 163 3.65 -16.81 3.96
N GLN A 164 2.76 -17.78 4.19
CA GLN A 164 1.87 -17.78 5.36
C GLN A 164 2.64 -18.00 6.66
N LYS A 165 3.64 -18.89 6.64
CA LYS A 165 4.50 -19.14 7.79
C LYS A 165 5.34 -17.92 8.13
N GLU A 166 6.00 -17.31 7.13
CA GLU A 166 6.75 -16.06 7.31
C GLU A 166 5.85 -14.93 7.84
N GLN A 167 4.63 -14.80 7.31
CA GLN A 167 3.67 -13.82 7.81
C GLN A 167 3.30 -14.07 9.27
N ALA A 168 3.16 -15.33 9.70
CA ALA A 168 2.85 -15.67 11.09
C ALA A 168 4.01 -15.33 12.02
N GLU A 169 5.24 -15.71 11.64
CA GLU A 169 6.46 -15.41 12.41
C GLU A 169 6.67 -13.90 12.56
N LEU A 170 6.56 -13.13 11.46
CA LEU A 170 6.69 -11.68 11.49
C LEU A 170 5.61 -11.01 12.34
N ARG A 171 4.38 -11.56 12.36
CA ARG A 171 3.30 -11.04 13.22
C ARG A 171 3.58 -11.27 14.70
N GLU A 172 4.13 -12.42 15.06
CA GLU A 172 4.52 -12.72 16.43
C GLU A 172 5.66 -11.81 16.88
N GLU A 173 6.69 -11.65 16.05
CA GLU A 173 7.80 -10.73 16.32
C GLU A 173 7.32 -9.28 16.48
N LEU A 174 6.42 -8.82 15.60
CA LEU A 174 5.86 -7.47 15.68
C LEU A 174 5.09 -7.27 16.99
N HIS A 175 4.30 -8.26 17.43
CA HIS A 175 3.59 -8.21 18.70
C HIS A 175 4.55 -8.12 19.89
N LEU A 176 5.63 -8.89 19.90
CA LEU A 176 6.65 -8.84 20.95
C LEU A 176 7.35 -7.47 21.01
N LEU A 177 7.77 -6.93 19.86
CA LEU A 177 8.37 -5.60 19.78
C LEU A 177 7.40 -4.50 20.25
N GLN A 178 6.11 -4.65 19.98
CA GLN A 178 5.09 -3.71 20.43
C GLN A 178 4.97 -3.70 21.95
N GLN A 179 4.97 -4.88 22.57
CA GLN A 179 4.96 -5.02 24.02
C GLN A 179 6.21 -4.40 24.66
N GLU A 180 7.41 -4.73 24.15
CA GLU A 180 8.67 -4.16 24.66
C GLU A 180 8.69 -2.63 24.54
N LYS A 181 8.18 -2.09 23.42
CA LYS A 181 8.06 -0.65 23.23
C LYS A 181 7.14 0.00 24.28
N GLU A 182 6.02 -0.63 24.61
CA GLU A 182 5.10 -0.13 25.63
C GLU A 182 5.75 -0.16 27.03
N GLU A 183 6.46 -1.23 27.36
CA GLU A 183 7.19 -1.36 28.63
C GLU A 183 8.29 -0.27 28.75
N LEU A 184 9.09 -0.08 27.71
CA LEU A 184 10.11 0.98 27.67
C LEU A 184 9.50 2.38 27.74
N GLN A 185 8.33 2.60 27.14
CA GLN A 185 7.62 3.88 27.23
C GLN A 185 7.14 4.14 28.67
N GLN A 186 6.61 3.13 29.35
CA GLN A 186 6.21 3.25 30.75
C GLN A 186 7.41 3.52 31.66
N GLU A 187 8.52 2.82 31.47
CA GLU A 187 9.74 3.04 32.23
C GLU A 187 10.32 4.44 32.00
N LYS A 188 10.33 4.91 30.75
CA LYS A 188 10.76 6.27 30.42
C LYS A 188 9.91 7.33 31.13
N GLU A 189 8.59 7.15 31.18
CA GLU A 189 7.71 8.08 31.89
C GLU A 189 7.89 8.00 33.42
N ARG A 190 8.15 6.80 33.98
CA ARG A 190 8.51 6.62 35.39
C ARG A 190 9.77 7.40 35.75
N LEU A 191 10.86 7.18 35.01
CA LEU A 191 12.14 7.86 35.21
C LEU A 191 12.02 9.38 35.01
N ARG A 192 11.16 9.82 34.08
CA ARG A 192 10.90 11.25 33.87
C ARG A 192 10.25 11.90 35.08
N ARG A 193 9.30 11.22 35.74
CA ARG A 193 8.65 11.69 36.97
C ARG A 193 9.65 11.74 38.13
N GLU A 194 10.39 10.67 38.36
CA GLU A 194 11.43 10.62 39.40
C GLU A 194 12.44 11.76 39.25
N ARG A 195 12.93 12.00 38.02
CA ARG A 195 13.84 13.10 37.72
C ARG A 195 13.22 14.48 38.01
N GLU A 196 11.92 14.64 37.78
CA GLU A 196 11.23 15.90 38.06
C GLU A 196 11.06 16.12 39.57
N GLU A 197 10.67 15.08 40.31
CA GLU A 197 10.58 15.11 41.77
C GLU A 197 11.95 15.41 42.42
N GLU A 198 13.02 14.81 41.92
CA GLU A 198 14.39 15.12 42.36
C GLU A 198 14.76 16.57 42.05
N ARG A 199 14.41 17.08 40.86
CA ARG A 199 14.67 18.49 40.49
C ARG A 199 13.94 19.46 41.40
N GLU A 200 12.66 19.22 41.69
CA GLU A 200 11.87 20.02 42.62
C GLU A 200 12.48 19.98 44.03
N THR A 201 12.90 18.80 44.48
CA THR A 201 13.55 18.63 45.78
C THR A 201 14.88 19.39 45.85
N CYS A 202 15.72 19.28 44.82
CA CYS A 202 16.95 20.06 44.72
C CYS A 202 16.68 21.58 44.70
N ALA A 203 15.64 22.04 44.00
CA ALA A 203 15.28 23.46 43.97
C ALA A 203 14.86 23.95 45.36
N ARG A 204 14.06 23.16 46.08
CA ARG A 204 13.61 23.44 47.45
C ARG A 204 14.78 23.52 48.43
N LEU A 205 15.68 22.53 48.39
CA LEU A 205 16.87 22.50 49.24
C LEU A 205 17.83 23.66 48.94
N ARG A 206 17.97 24.06 47.66
CA ARG A 206 18.76 25.24 47.27
C ARG A 206 18.16 26.52 47.84
N ALA A 207 16.83 26.69 47.76
CA ALA A 207 16.15 27.85 48.33
C ALA A 207 16.34 27.93 49.85
N GLN A 208 16.14 26.81 50.56
CA GLN A 208 16.38 26.74 52.01
C GLN A 208 17.83 27.04 52.38
N ASN A 209 18.81 26.52 51.64
CA ASN A 209 20.22 26.82 51.87
C ASN A 209 20.53 28.31 51.67
N GLN A 210 19.96 28.95 50.65
CA GLN A 210 20.11 30.39 50.44
C GLN A 210 19.50 31.21 51.58
N GLU A 211 18.32 30.81 52.07
CA GLU A 211 17.68 31.46 53.21
C GLU A 211 18.49 31.31 54.50
N LEU A 212 19.00 30.10 54.78
CA LEU A 212 19.90 29.84 55.90
C LEU A 212 21.20 30.64 55.80
N GLN A 213 21.78 30.74 54.60
CA GLN A 213 22.97 31.57 54.37
C GLN A 213 22.70 33.04 54.66
N ARG A 214 21.56 33.58 54.20
CA ARG A 214 21.16 34.96 54.50
C ARG A 214 20.96 35.17 56.01
N SER A 215 20.24 34.27 56.67
CA SER A 215 20.03 34.31 58.12
C SER A 215 21.35 34.26 58.90
N SER A 216 22.27 33.38 58.49
CA SER A 216 23.61 33.30 59.09
C SER A 216 24.43 34.57 58.87
N GLN A 217 24.31 35.24 57.72
CA GLN A 217 24.97 36.52 57.45
C GLN A 217 24.41 37.61 58.36
N THR A 218 23.08 37.73 58.47
CA THR A 218 22.43 38.69 59.37
C THR A 218 22.85 38.47 60.82
N LEU A 219 22.84 37.22 61.31
CA LEU A 219 23.26 36.90 62.68
C LEU A 219 24.74 37.20 62.92
N GLN A 220 25.58 37.03 61.91
CA GLN A 220 26.99 37.38 61.99
C GLN A 220 27.18 38.91 62.08
N GLU A 221 26.43 39.68 61.30
CA GLU A 221 26.42 41.15 61.38
C GLU A 221 25.93 41.63 62.77
N GLU A 222 24.82 41.08 63.28
CA GLU A 222 24.30 41.39 64.61
C GLU A 222 25.31 41.04 65.73
N LYS A 223 26.00 39.91 65.59
CA LYS A 223 27.06 39.51 66.51
C LYS A 223 28.23 40.49 66.49
N GLU A 224 28.67 40.93 65.32
CA GLU A 224 29.74 41.91 65.17
C GLU A 224 29.34 43.27 65.76
N GLU A 225 28.10 43.71 65.55
CA GLU A 225 27.57 44.92 66.19
C GLU A 225 27.52 44.80 67.72
N ALA A 226 27.03 43.67 68.24
CA ALA A 226 26.99 43.42 69.67
C ALA A 226 28.39 43.39 70.29
N GLN A 227 29.36 42.79 69.60
CA GLN A 227 30.77 42.81 70.01
C GLN A 227 31.33 44.23 70.06
N ARG A 228 31.08 45.06 69.03
CA ARG A 228 31.49 46.48 69.04
C ARG A 228 30.88 47.25 70.22
N ARG A 229 29.56 47.07 70.47
CA ARG A 229 28.89 47.70 71.62
C ARG A 229 29.48 47.22 72.95
N GLN A 230 29.83 45.94 73.06
CA GLN A 230 30.48 45.38 74.25
C GLN A 230 31.88 45.98 74.45
N GLU A 231 32.68 46.11 73.39
CA GLU A 231 34.00 46.74 73.44
C GLU A 231 33.92 48.21 73.84
N GLU A 232 32.98 48.97 73.26
CA GLU A 232 32.73 50.38 73.63
C GLU A 232 32.32 50.50 75.11
N ALA A 233 31.40 49.65 75.58
CA ALA A 233 30.98 49.64 76.99
C ALA A 233 32.14 49.26 77.93
N ALA A 234 32.96 48.28 77.55
CA ALA A 234 34.13 47.87 78.30
C ALA A 234 35.19 49.00 78.37
N ALA A 235 35.40 49.73 77.27
CA ALA A 235 36.29 50.90 77.25
C ALA A 235 35.78 52.02 78.17
N ARG A 236 34.46 52.30 78.15
CA ARG A 236 33.84 53.28 79.06
C ARG A 236 33.96 52.87 80.53
N LEU A 237 33.80 51.58 80.84
CA LEU A 237 34.00 51.07 82.20
C LEU A 237 35.44 51.29 82.67
N ARG A 238 36.43 50.97 81.84
CA ARG A 238 37.85 51.23 82.16
C ARG A 238 38.12 52.71 82.42
N GLN A 239 37.58 53.60 81.60
CA GLN A 239 37.74 55.04 81.80
C GLN A 239 37.13 55.50 83.14
N LEU A 240 35.93 55.02 83.48
CA LEU A 240 35.30 55.33 84.77
C LEU A 240 36.08 54.75 85.96
N GLU A 241 36.67 53.55 85.81
CA GLU A 241 37.56 52.96 86.82
C GLU A 241 38.81 53.82 87.04
N GLU A 242 39.44 54.29 85.96
CA GLU A 242 40.57 55.22 86.01
C GLU A 242 40.19 56.56 86.68
N ASP A 243 39.08 57.17 86.29
CA ASP A 243 38.57 58.41 86.88
C ASP A 243 38.29 58.25 88.40
N LEU A 244 37.71 57.11 88.81
CA LEU A 244 37.39 56.82 90.20
C LEU A 244 38.67 56.62 91.03
N LEU A 245 39.69 55.98 90.47
CA LEU A 245 41.02 55.87 91.08
C LEU A 245 41.66 57.25 91.27
N GLU A 246 41.63 58.11 90.25
CA GLU A 246 42.15 59.47 90.35
C GLU A 246 41.42 60.30 91.42
N LEU A 247 40.10 60.24 91.45
CA LEU A 247 39.29 60.93 92.47
C LEU A 247 39.61 60.42 93.88
N THR A 248 39.78 59.11 94.04
CA THR A 248 40.16 58.51 95.33
C THR A 248 41.55 58.99 95.77
N GLN A 249 42.52 59.04 94.86
CA GLN A 249 43.85 59.60 95.16
C GLN A 249 43.79 61.08 95.54
N ARG A 250 43.03 61.90 94.80
CA ARG A 250 42.82 63.32 95.14
C ARG A 250 42.10 63.51 96.47
N GLY A 251 41.15 62.64 96.81
CA GLY A 251 40.49 62.60 98.11
C GLY A 251 41.50 62.38 99.24
N LEU A 252 42.35 61.36 99.11
CA LEU A 252 43.43 61.08 100.06
C LEU A 252 44.40 62.25 100.22
N GLN A 253 44.77 62.92 99.12
CA GLN A 253 45.65 64.10 99.16
C GLN A 253 45.02 65.27 99.93
N LYS A 254 43.72 65.50 99.76
CA LYS A 254 43.01 66.55 100.50
C LYS A 254 42.80 66.20 101.97
N GLU A 255 42.56 64.93 102.30
CA GLU A 255 42.49 64.49 103.71
C GLU A 255 43.85 64.65 104.41
N THR A 256 44.95 64.33 103.73
CA THR A 256 46.31 64.57 104.25
C THR A 256 46.70 66.05 104.34
N GLU A 257 46.02 66.94 103.60
CA GLU A 257 46.12 68.40 103.72
C GLU A 257 45.18 69.02 104.77
N ILE A 258 44.32 68.26 105.45
CA ILE A 258 43.42 68.80 106.50
C ILE A 258 43.96 68.49 107.91
N ASP A 259 44.93 67.58 108.02
CA ASP A 259 45.58 67.18 109.27
C ASP A 259 46.83 68.03 109.65
N TRP A 260 46.95 69.27 109.15
CA TRP A 260 47.95 70.27 109.60
C TRP A 260 47.31 71.56 110.13
#